data_AF-A0AA39FQJ6-F1
#
_entry.id   AF-A0AA39FQJ6-F1
#
_cell.length_a   1.000
_cell.length_b   1.000
_cell.length_c   1.000
_cell.angle_alpha   90.00
_cell.angle_beta   90.00
_cell.angle_gamma   90.00
#
_symmetry.space_group_name_H-M   'P 1'
#
loop_
_entity.id
_entity.type
_entity.pdbx_description
1 polymer ?
#
loop_
_entity_poly.entity_id
_entity_poly.type
_entity_poly.pdbx_seq_one_letter_code
_entity_poly.pdbx_strand_id
1 'polypeptide(L)'
;MGKKCFLCNSGDSLIDFTDETFRNCSLKLAFRRKKNFKYNEVELNEASLDFVGYHTKCYKKVTVLGNKYNEEFTMFCMENTEPVNASVADEGPKILHSSAHSDSTVIKVEEGNFDDMSQISADLNEEPSTSKAPTCNKITCVFCNYRYKRCGKQQQNVIFPQSDKTTEKLKNMAEKFGDVEVLSKLENQTVAYHQSCYAVYQTKEKRSTEEHVDSSWHKYRHVHKLAFDSIKDFVTREIVGNNKVMYFAKLFRRYQALLLEFGDHDIDFDDIQNYRPETLEKKLRQTFHDRIIIEASTGPRNQKIIYKADIDILVMENITKFLDTKDEEKLEDVAYNLRNCIKNIDSHPLPKHLTADDINRGECEIPQRLLNFMQNLILGPNAQEINNNQTMTKITSICSDIIYAVMRGKCKPAKNLTLGLAMKSLTNSRQVLTMLNRYGHTIDYHLAEELETEMTYTAVGNNILIPTGITAFDNFDRFVDTTSGKDTMHDTVGIINQFPSSTADFINIEATTSSAPQDNVNEDEQGSSCKRRRFNEIS
;
A
#
# COMPACT_ATOMS: atom_id res chain seq x y z
N MET A 1 0.58 34.76 49.60
CA MET A 1 0.17 34.27 48.26
C MET A 1 0.82 32.92 48.04
N GLY A 2 0.08 31.90 47.62
CA GLY A 2 0.67 30.59 47.33
C GLY A 2 1.57 30.66 46.08
N LYS A 3 2.65 29.87 46.07
CA LYS A 3 3.53 29.73 44.90
C LYS A 3 2.70 29.28 43.68
N LYS A 4 3.05 29.79 42.49
CA LYS A 4 2.42 29.41 41.21
C LYS A 4 3.44 28.83 40.26
N CYS A 5 3.01 28.00 39.30
CA CYS A 5 3.91 27.54 38.25
C CYS A 5 4.31 28.69 37.32
N PHE A 6 5.61 28.84 37.03
CA PHE A 6 6.14 29.87 36.12
C PHE A 6 5.54 29.88 34.71
N LEU A 7 4.96 28.76 34.27
CA LEU A 7 4.47 28.59 32.89
C LEU A 7 2.94 28.56 32.78
N CYS A 8 2.26 27.87 33.70
CA CYS A 8 0.81 27.65 33.61
C CYS A 8 0.00 28.33 34.72
N ASN A 9 0.65 29.04 35.66
CA ASN A 9 0.03 29.77 36.76
C ASN A 9 -0.84 28.94 37.72
N SER A 10 -0.87 27.60 37.62
CA SER A 10 -1.57 26.74 38.59
C SER A 10 -0.70 26.43 39.81
N GLY A 11 -1.37 26.18 40.96
CA GLY A 11 -0.74 25.98 42.27
C GLY A 11 -0.54 24.53 42.70
N ASP A 12 -1.03 23.56 41.91
CA ASP A 12 -1.10 22.16 42.36
C ASP A 12 0.25 21.43 42.20
N SER A 13 0.75 20.79 43.26
CA SER A 13 1.94 19.91 43.20
C SER A 13 3.19 20.53 42.54
N LEU A 14 3.59 21.71 43.02
CA LEU A 14 4.76 22.44 42.52
C LEU A 14 6.07 21.92 43.13
N ILE A 15 7.12 21.95 42.32
CA ILE A 15 8.51 21.73 42.73
C ILE A 15 9.18 23.10 42.81
N ASP A 16 9.94 23.32 43.89
CA ASP A 16 10.73 24.54 44.05
C ASP A 16 11.98 24.52 43.15
N PHE A 17 12.35 25.70 42.66
CA PHE A 17 13.59 25.87 41.92
C PHE A 17 14.79 25.73 42.86
N THR A 18 15.78 24.95 42.43
CA THR A 18 17.16 25.04 42.92
C THR A 18 17.91 26.07 42.07
N ASP A 19 19.01 26.63 42.57
CA ASP A 19 19.83 27.61 41.83
C ASP A 19 20.23 27.08 40.44
N GLU A 20 20.58 25.81 40.35
CA GLU A 20 20.94 25.15 39.08
C GLU A 20 19.74 25.03 38.13
N THR A 21 18.59 24.56 38.64
CA THR A 21 17.40 24.37 37.80
C THR A 21 16.79 25.70 37.37
N PHE A 22 16.85 26.71 38.24
CA PHE A 22 16.47 28.09 37.95
C PHE A 22 17.34 28.66 36.83
N ARG A 23 18.67 28.65 37.01
CA ARG A 23 19.62 29.18 36.04
C ARG A 23 19.46 28.53 34.67
N ASN A 24 19.31 27.21 34.63
CA ASN A 24 19.07 26.50 33.37
C ASN A 24 17.74 26.92 32.72
N CYS A 25 16.66 27.06 33.49
CA CYS A 25 15.36 27.51 32.98
C CYS A 25 15.44 28.94 32.44
N SER A 26 16.04 29.86 33.18
CA SER A 26 16.19 31.27 32.81
C SER A 26 17.04 31.45 31.55
N LEU A 27 18.18 30.75 31.44
CA LEU A 27 19.01 30.77 30.23
C LEU A 27 18.27 30.21 29.02
N LYS A 28 17.47 29.13 29.20
CA LYS A 28 16.67 28.55 28.13
C LYS A 28 15.51 29.45 27.70
N LEU A 29 14.92 30.24 28.60
CA LEU A 29 13.93 31.25 28.28
C LEU A 29 14.55 32.43 27.53
N ALA A 30 15.71 32.91 27.97
CA ALA A 30 16.45 33.98 27.30
C ALA A 30 16.88 33.58 25.88
N PHE A 31 17.37 32.34 25.71
CA PHE A 31 17.72 31.80 24.38
C PHE A 31 16.48 31.68 23.47
N ARG A 32 15.35 31.22 24.02
CA ARG A 32 14.07 31.17 23.29
C ARG A 32 13.61 32.55 22.85
N ARG A 33 13.83 33.58 23.68
CA ARG A 33 13.55 34.97 23.32
C ARG A 33 14.43 35.45 22.18
N LYS A 34 15.75 35.21 22.24
CA LYS A 34 16.71 35.55 21.17
C LYS A 34 16.33 34.91 19.83
N LYS A 35 15.75 33.70 19.85
CA LYS A 35 15.35 32.94 18.65
C LYS A 35 13.87 33.03 18.29
N ASN A 36 13.07 33.80 19.02
CA ASN A 36 11.61 33.87 18.87
C ASN A 36 10.90 32.49 18.88
N PHE A 37 11.34 31.61 19.77
CA PHE A 37 10.70 30.31 19.99
C PHE A 37 9.49 30.43 20.91
N LYS A 38 8.66 29.37 20.95
CA LYS A 38 7.54 29.25 21.88
C LYS A 38 8.00 29.51 23.32
N TYR A 39 7.24 30.34 24.04
CA TYR A 39 7.54 30.83 25.40
C TYR A 39 8.63 31.93 25.48
N ASN A 40 8.90 32.64 24.38
CA ASN A 40 9.78 33.83 24.34
C ASN A 40 9.33 34.98 25.26
N GLU A 41 8.03 35.10 25.50
CA GLU A 41 7.40 36.13 26.35
C GLU A 41 7.47 35.81 27.85
N VAL A 42 7.84 34.57 28.23
CA VAL A 42 7.88 34.18 29.64
C VAL A 42 9.17 34.71 30.27
N GLU A 43 9.03 35.55 31.29
CA GLU A 43 10.15 36.08 32.06
C GLU A 43 10.26 35.36 33.40
N LEU A 44 11.47 34.93 33.75
CA LEU A 44 11.77 34.30 35.03
C LEU A 44 12.95 35.04 35.68
N ASN A 45 12.63 35.98 36.56
CA ASN A 45 13.61 36.84 37.23
C ASN A 45 13.90 36.32 38.65
N GLU A 46 15.08 36.60 39.20
CA GLU A 46 15.48 36.10 40.53
C GLU A 46 14.52 36.55 41.64
N ALA A 47 13.94 37.76 41.52
CA ALA A 47 12.90 38.26 42.43
C ALA A 47 11.61 37.43 42.45
N SER A 48 11.45 36.47 41.52
CA SER A 48 10.29 35.59 41.43
C SER A 48 10.48 34.23 42.13
N LEU A 49 11.69 33.90 42.59
CA LEU A 49 12.01 32.61 43.22
C LEU A 49 11.12 32.28 44.43
N ASP A 50 10.81 33.29 45.25
CA ASP A 50 9.99 33.11 46.46
C ASP A 50 8.51 32.80 46.16
N PHE A 51 8.05 33.16 44.95
CA PHE A 51 6.63 33.09 44.57
C PHE A 51 6.35 32.11 43.43
N VAL A 52 7.38 31.48 42.88
CA VAL A 52 7.28 30.70 41.65
C VAL A 52 7.93 29.33 41.81
N GLY A 53 7.17 28.29 41.48
CA GLY A 53 7.66 26.92 41.34
C GLY A 53 7.47 26.40 39.91
N TYR A 54 7.67 25.11 39.70
CA TYR A 54 7.42 24.49 38.41
C TYR A 54 6.80 23.10 38.52
N HIS A 55 5.97 22.73 37.55
CA HIS A 55 5.68 21.32 37.28
C HIS A 55 6.79 20.71 36.43
N THR A 56 7.15 19.45 36.65
CA THR A 56 8.11 18.72 35.82
C THR A 56 7.77 18.79 34.33
N LYS A 57 6.48 18.72 33.98
CA LYS A 57 6.00 18.86 32.59
C LYS A 57 6.23 20.27 32.03
N CYS A 58 5.99 21.31 32.83
CA CYS A 58 6.17 22.71 32.44
C CYS A 58 7.66 23.05 32.26
N TYR A 59 8.50 22.58 33.19
CA TYR A 59 9.95 22.70 33.11
C TYR A 59 10.48 22.05 31.83
N LYS A 60 10.10 20.80 31.52
CA LYS A 60 10.54 20.10 30.30
C LYS A 60 10.13 20.83 29.01
N LYS A 61 8.94 21.44 28.94
CA LYS A 61 8.51 22.24 27.77
C LYS A 61 9.46 23.40 27.46
N VAL A 62 10.10 23.92 28.50
CA VAL A 62 11.02 25.07 28.43
C VAL A 62 12.48 24.66 28.44
N THR A 63 12.86 23.48 28.92
CA THR A 63 14.28 23.08 28.92
C THR A 63 14.68 22.23 27.72
N VAL A 64 13.73 21.58 27.06
CA VAL A 64 14.00 20.79 25.84
C VAL A 64 14.27 21.72 24.65
N LEU A 65 15.45 21.61 24.04
CA LEU A 65 15.77 22.20 22.73
C LEU A 65 15.99 21.06 21.73
N GLY A 66 15.71 21.31 20.45
CA GLY A 66 16.06 20.35 19.39
C GLY A 66 17.58 20.25 19.22
N ASN A 67 18.09 19.05 18.88
CA ASN A 67 19.53 18.77 18.81
C ASN A 67 20.33 19.78 17.98
N LYS A 68 19.76 20.31 16.89
CA LYS A 68 20.39 21.33 16.04
C LYS A 68 20.73 22.66 16.74
N TYR A 69 20.09 22.97 17.86
CA TYR A 69 20.30 24.22 18.61
C TYR A 69 21.13 24.02 19.88
N ASN A 70 21.61 22.80 20.16
CA ASN A 70 22.38 22.54 21.37
C ASN A 70 23.74 23.25 21.35
N GLU A 71 24.43 23.24 20.20
CA GLU A 71 25.71 23.94 20.04
C GLU A 71 25.54 25.46 20.16
N GLU A 72 24.53 26.03 19.48
CA GLU A 72 24.19 27.45 19.59
C GLU A 72 23.80 27.86 21.01
N PHE A 73 23.11 26.98 21.75
CA PHE A 73 22.75 27.22 23.14
C PHE A 73 23.99 27.19 24.05
N THR A 74 24.92 26.26 23.83
CA THR A 74 26.17 26.21 24.59
C THR A 74 26.98 27.49 24.38
N MET A 75 27.10 27.96 23.13
CA MET A 75 27.74 29.23 22.81
C MET A 75 27.02 30.41 23.49
N PHE A 76 25.68 30.44 23.46
CA PHE A 76 24.89 31.45 24.15
C PHE A 76 25.09 31.44 25.67
N CYS A 77 25.20 30.27 26.30
CA CYS A 77 25.49 30.17 27.73
C CYS A 77 26.87 30.76 28.05
N MET A 78 27.88 30.51 27.22
CA MET A 78 29.22 31.07 27.40
C MET A 78 29.24 32.59 27.23
N GLU A 79 28.45 33.13 26.30
CA GLU A 79 28.29 34.58 26.09
C GLU A 79 27.55 35.28 27.26
N ASN A 80 26.66 34.58 27.96
CA ASN A 80 25.80 35.16 29.02
C ASN A 80 26.19 34.75 30.44
N THR A 81 27.29 34.01 30.61
CA THR A 81 27.99 33.89 31.89
C THR A 81 29.10 34.93 31.93
N GLU A 82 28.90 36.04 32.64
CA GLU A 82 29.99 36.98 32.92
C GLU A 82 31.14 36.28 33.69
N PRO A 83 32.41 36.66 33.44
CA PRO A 83 33.52 36.24 34.27
C PRO A 83 33.42 36.92 35.63
N VAL A 84 33.38 36.14 36.70
CA VAL A 84 33.57 36.63 38.07
C VAL A 84 34.99 37.18 38.18
N ASN A 85 35.13 38.50 38.05
CA ASN A 85 36.37 39.20 38.38
C ASN A 85 36.50 39.31 39.89
N ALA A 86 37.36 38.46 40.44
CA ALA A 86 38.02 38.72 41.71
C ALA A 86 39.03 39.86 41.53
N SER A 87 38.84 40.95 42.26
CA SER A 87 39.92 41.86 42.64
C SER A 87 39.96 41.89 44.17
N VAL A 88 41.02 41.30 44.75
CA VAL A 88 41.41 41.48 46.14
C VAL A 88 42.69 42.31 46.17
N ALA A 89 42.64 43.46 46.84
CA ALA A 89 43.69 43.99 47.70
C ALA A 89 42.96 44.43 48.99
N ASP A 90 43.12 43.65 50.06
CA ASP A 90 43.80 44.02 51.32
C ASP A 90 42.92 44.97 52.17
N GLU A 91 42.37 44.58 53.34
CA GLU A 91 43.08 44.19 54.56
C GLU A 91 42.30 43.16 55.41
N GLY A 92 43.04 42.17 55.93
CA GLY A 92 42.98 41.77 57.35
C GLY A 92 41.90 40.78 57.85
N PRO A 93 42.24 39.88 58.81
CA PRO A 93 41.79 38.49 58.78
C PRO A 93 40.94 38.07 60.00
N LYS A 94 40.17 36.98 59.86
CA LYS A 94 39.80 36.02 60.93
C LYS A 94 39.20 34.76 60.28
N ILE A 95 39.93 33.63 60.25
CA ILE A 95 39.93 32.55 61.29
C ILE A 95 38.60 31.75 61.22
N LEU A 96 38.48 30.42 61.01
CA LEU A 96 39.37 29.25 61.08
C LEU A 96 38.65 28.06 60.34
N HIS A 97 39.43 27.17 59.70
CA HIS A 97 39.29 25.68 59.62
C HIS A 97 38.07 25.05 58.90
N SER A 98 38.14 23.92 58.17
CA SER A 98 39.22 22.97 57.85
C SER A 98 38.73 21.94 56.81
N SER A 99 39.70 21.41 56.06
CA SER A 99 39.82 20.01 55.57
C SER A 99 39.00 19.49 54.38
N ALA A 100 39.80 19.19 53.34
CA ALA A 100 39.66 18.22 52.26
C ALA A 100 38.93 16.90 52.57
N HIS A 101 38.22 16.35 51.58
CA HIS A 101 38.63 15.16 50.81
C HIS A 101 37.66 14.84 49.64
N SER A 102 38.24 14.40 48.52
CA SER A 102 37.82 13.38 47.55
C SER A 102 36.33 12.99 47.41
N ASP A 103 35.76 12.92 46.20
CA ASP A 103 35.74 11.71 45.35
C ASP A 103 34.81 11.86 44.11
N SER A 104 35.00 10.97 43.14
CA SER A 104 34.46 10.96 41.77
C SER A 104 33.02 10.43 41.64
N THR A 105 32.27 10.85 40.61
CA THR A 105 31.47 9.94 39.75
C THR A 105 30.96 10.60 38.46
N VAL A 106 31.22 9.98 37.30
CA VAL A 106 30.62 10.30 36.00
C VAL A 106 29.88 9.08 35.47
N ILE A 107 28.63 9.26 35.06
CA ILE A 107 27.85 8.32 34.24
C ILE A 107 27.60 8.99 32.88
N LYS A 108 27.96 8.28 31.80
CA LYS A 108 27.57 8.55 30.41
C LYS A 108 26.85 7.33 29.83
N VAL A 109 25.80 7.55 29.05
CA VAL A 109 25.35 6.66 27.96
C VAL A 109 24.97 7.52 26.76
N GLU A 110 25.59 7.17 25.63
CA GLU A 110 25.39 7.69 24.28
C GLU A 110 24.45 6.75 23.49
N GLU A 111 23.77 7.30 22.49
CA GLU A 111 23.20 6.57 21.36
C GLU A 111 24.12 6.71 20.14
N GLY A 112 24.14 5.67 19.30
CA GLY A 112 24.49 5.77 17.89
C GLY A 112 25.39 4.65 17.39
N ASN A 113 24.89 3.80 16.49
CA ASN A 113 25.76 3.06 15.58
C ASN A 113 25.06 2.70 14.26
N PHE A 114 25.78 2.95 13.17
CA PHE A 114 25.84 2.31 11.85
C PHE A 114 27.09 2.99 11.22
N ASP A 115 28.08 2.36 10.59
CA ASP A 115 28.13 1.09 9.89
C ASP A 115 29.61 0.74 9.56
N ASP A 116 29.81 -0.48 9.07
CA ASP A 116 30.81 -0.90 8.08
C ASP A 116 32.08 -1.70 8.48
N MET A 117 32.36 -2.61 7.54
CA MET A 117 33.28 -3.74 7.41
C MET A 117 34.77 -3.45 7.63
N SER A 118 35.52 -4.43 8.16
CA SER A 118 36.38 -5.32 7.34
C SER A 118 37.35 -6.17 8.17
N GLN A 119 37.41 -7.45 7.77
CA GLN A 119 38.53 -8.41 7.69
C GLN A 119 39.78 -8.20 8.56
N ILE A 120 40.26 -9.29 9.19
CA ILE A 120 41.64 -9.80 9.06
C ILE A 120 41.71 -11.26 9.53
N SER A 121 42.53 -12.00 8.79
CA SER A 121 42.79 -13.42 8.72
C SER A 121 43.62 -14.02 9.87
N ALA A 122 43.61 -15.36 9.87
CA ALA A 122 44.34 -16.30 10.70
C ALA A 122 45.87 -16.12 10.70
N ASP A 123 46.51 -16.56 11.79
CA ASP A 123 47.74 -17.34 11.67
C ASP A 123 47.88 -18.35 12.83
N LEU A 124 48.31 -19.54 12.44
CA LEU A 124 48.46 -20.78 13.21
C LEU A 124 49.79 -20.82 13.98
N ASN A 125 49.85 -21.60 15.06
CA ASN A 125 51.03 -22.37 15.45
C ASN A 125 50.65 -23.51 16.44
N GLU A 126 50.87 -24.75 16.00
CA GLU A 126 50.84 -26.04 16.75
C GLU A 126 52.21 -26.29 17.43
N GLU A 127 52.28 -26.55 18.76
CA GLU A 127 52.48 -27.85 19.49
C GLU A 127 53.93 -28.42 19.46
N PRO A 128 54.48 -29.00 20.57
CA PRO A 128 54.02 -30.34 21.01
C PRO A 128 54.07 -30.70 22.52
N SER A 129 53.05 -31.47 22.95
CA SER A 129 53.08 -32.77 23.69
C SER A 129 53.99 -33.01 24.93
N THR A 130 53.38 -33.43 26.08
CA THR A 130 53.72 -34.70 26.81
C THR A 130 52.67 -35.13 27.87
N SER A 131 52.07 -36.32 27.64
CA SER A 131 51.66 -37.43 28.54
C SER A 131 50.84 -37.27 29.86
N LYS A 132 49.63 -37.88 29.84
CA LYS A 132 48.91 -38.78 30.81
C LYS A 132 48.75 -38.32 32.28
N ALA A 133 47.60 -38.39 32.99
CA ALA A 133 46.19 -38.79 32.81
C ALA A 133 45.40 -38.32 34.09
N PRO A 134 44.16 -38.76 34.33
CA PRO A 134 42.87 -38.17 33.95
C PRO A 134 42.18 -37.39 35.11
N THR A 135 40.98 -36.87 34.84
CA THR A 135 39.96 -36.30 35.77
C THR A 135 39.92 -34.78 35.97
N CYS A 136 39.14 -34.11 35.12
CA CYS A 136 38.08 -33.17 35.52
C CYS A 136 37.40 -32.72 34.21
N ASN A 137 36.24 -33.28 33.87
CA ASN A 137 35.48 -32.85 32.69
C ASN A 137 35.21 -31.36 32.83
N LYS A 138 35.96 -30.55 32.07
CA LYS A 138 35.80 -29.11 32.11
C LYS A 138 34.47 -28.79 31.41
N ILE A 139 33.40 -28.63 32.20
CA ILE A 139 32.08 -28.26 31.68
C ILE A 139 32.23 -26.98 30.84
N THR A 140 31.88 -27.04 29.56
CA THR A 140 32.03 -25.97 28.56
C THR A 140 30.79 -25.85 27.71
N CYS A 141 30.56 -24.67 27.11
CA CYS A 141 29.41 -24.43 26.24
C CYS A 141 29.48 -25.30 24.97
N VAL A 142 28.40 -26.02 24.64
CA VAL A 142 28.31 -26.89 23.44
C VAL A 142 28.56 -26.12 22.13
N PHE A 143 28.22 -24.83 22.09
CA PHE A 143 28.34 -24.00 20.88
C PHE A 143 29.67 -23.27 20.72
N CYS A 144 30.35 -22.93 21.82
CA CYS A 144 31.56 -22.10 21.74
C CYS A 144 32.75 -22.67 22.53
N ASN A 145 32.59 -23.83 23.17
CA ASN A 145 33.61 -24.52 23.97
C ASN A 145 34.20 -23.69 25.14
N TYR A 146 33.62 -22.54 25.49
CA TYR A 146 34.06 -21.71 26.61
C TYR A 146 33.17 -21.89 27.85
N ARG A 147 33.77 -21.75 29.04
CA ARG A 147 33.06 -21.69 30.33
C ARG A 147 32.35 -20.36 30.56
N TYR A 148 33.01 -19.29 30.16
CA TYR A 148 32.55 -17.91 30.35
C TYR A 148 32.49 -17.22 29.00
N LYS A 149 31.41 -16.49 28.72
CA LYS A 149 31.29 -15.68 27.50
C LYS A 149 30.94 -14.25 27.88
N ARG A 150 31.66 -13.28 27.33
CA ARG A 150 31.35 -11.86 27.51
C ARG A 150 30.27 -11.47 26.50
N CYS A 151 29.13 -10.99 26.99
CA CYS A 151 28.06 -10.42 26.17
C CYS A 151 27.83 -8.97 26.61
N GLY A 152 28.38 -8.03 25.84
CA GLY A 152 28.39 -6.61 26.21
C GLY A 152 29.26 -6.34 27.45
N LYS A 153 28.67 -5.67 28.46
CA LYS A 153 29.37 -5.33 29.71
C LYS A 153 29.36 -6.47 30.76
N GLN A 154 28.63 -7.56 30.54
CA GLN A 154 28.47 -8.65 31.52
C GLN A 154 29.10 -9.97 31.04
N GLN A 155 29.62 -10.76 31.98
CA GLN A 155 30.07 -12.14 31.75
C GLN A 155 28.94 -13.13 32.05
N GLN A 156 28.66 -14.03 31.11
CA GLN A 156 27.68 -15.10 31.22
C GLN A 156 28.37 -16.43 31.48
N ASN A 157 27.87 -17.18 32.47
CA ASN A 157 28.27 -18.55 32.75
C ASN A 157 27.46 -19.53 31.90
N VAL A 158 28.00 -20.74 31.71
CA VAL A 158 27.24 -21.84 31.11
C VAL A 158 26.06 -22.23 32.01
N ILE A 159 24.92 -22.49 31.38
CA ILE A 159 23.68 -22.90 32.01
C ILE A 159 23.39 -24.34 31.57
N PHE A 160 22.84 -25.14 32.47
CA PHE A 160 22.37 -26.48 32.17
C PHE A 160 20.88 -26.46 31.80
N PRO A 161 20.44 -27.24 30.81
CA PRO A 161 19.05 -27.36 30.46
C PRO A 161 18.26 -27.87 31.66
N GLN A 162 17.16 -27.19 32.00
CA GLN A 162 16.31 -27.53 33.14
C GLN A 162 15.38 -28.72 32.84
N SER A 163 15.34 -29.21 31.59
CA SER A 163 14.49 -30.33 31.17
C SER A 163 15.09 -31.10 30.00
N ASP A 164 14.85 -32.42 29.96
CA ASP A 164 15.27 -33.29 28.86
C ASP A 164 14.66 -32.86 27.50
N LYS A 165 13.47 -32.25 27.52
CA LYS A 165 12.82 -31.65 26.35
C LYS A 165 13.66 -30.58 25.66
N THR A 166 14.52 -29.86 26.40
CA THR A 166 15.41 -28.84 25.82
C THR A 166 16.59 -29.51 25.10
N THR A 167 17.08 -30.64 25.61
CA THR A 167 18.15 -31.42 24.97
C THR A 167 17.67 -32.13 23.70
N GLU A 168 16.44 -32.64 23.68
CA GLU A 168 15.82 -33.20 22.47
C GLU A 168 15.62 -32.12 21.39
N LYS A 169 15.15 -30.93 21.78
CA LYS A 169 15.05 -29.79 20.84
C LYS A 169 16.40 -29.43 20.24
N LEU A 170 17.47 -29.45 21.03
CA LEU A 170 18.84 -29.20 20.56
C LEU A 170 19.32 -30.27 19.56
N LYS A 171 19.05 -31.55 19.83
CA LYS A 171 19.37 -32.64 18.92
C LYS A 171 18.61 -32.49 17.60
N ASN A 172 17.30 -32.28 17.66
CA ASN A 172 16.47 -32.08 16.47
C ASN A 172 16.93 -30.86 15.64
N MET A 173 17.33 -29.76 16.30
CA MET A 173 17.91 -28.60 15.61
C MET A 173 19.23 -28.93 14.92
N ALA A 174 20.13 -29.64 15.60
CA ALA A 174 21.43 -30.00 15.06
C ALA A 174 21.34 -31.03 13.92
N GLU A 175 20.40 -31.99 13.99
CA GLU A 175 20.09 -32.91 12.89
C GLU A 175 19.55 -32.18 11.66
N LYS A 176 18.60 -31.24 11.84
CA LYS A 176 18.09 -30.41 10.75
C LYS A 176 19.17 -29.58 10.06
N PHE A 177 20.18 -29.13 10.81
CA PHE A 177 21.31 -28.37 10.25
C PHE A 177 22.43 -29.24 9.69
N GLY A 178 22.43 -30.55 9.91
CA GLY A 178 23.56 -31.42 9.62
C GLY A 178 24.84 -31.04 10.40
N ASP A 179 24.70 -30.44 11.59
CA ASP A 179 25.83 -29.97 12.39
C ASP A 179 26.46 -31.13 13.20
N VAL A 180 27.33 -31.88 12.52
CA VAL A 180 27.96 -33.11 13.04
C VAL A 180 28.77 -32.86 14.32
N GLU A 181 29.36 -31.67 14.47
CA GLU A 181 30.14 -31.31 15.66
C GLU A 181 29.25 -31.10 16.88
N VAL A 182 28.11 -30.43 16.72
CA VAL A 182 27.16 -30.21 17.80
C VAL A 182 26.50 -31.53 18.20
N LEU A 183 26.15 -32.40 17.24
CA LEU A 183 25.60 -33.74 17.51
C LEU A 183 26.59 -34.61 18.30
N SER A 184 27.85 -34.65 17.87
CA SER A 184 28.91 -35.40 18.56
C SER A 184 29.13 -34.90 20.00
N LYS A 185 28.98 -33.60 20.24
CA LYS A 185 29.10 -33.00 21.59
C LYS A 185 27.88 -33.25 22.46
N LEU A 186 26.68 -33.34 21.88
CA LEU A 186 25.44 -33.67 22.61
C LEU A 186 25.38 -35.14 23.04
N GLU A 187 26.13 -36.04 22.40
CA GLU A 187 26.24 -37.46 22.78
C GLU A 187 27.34 -37.71 23.83
N ASN A 188 28.46 -36.99 23.75
CA ASN A 188 29.67 -37.29 24.52
C ASN A 188 29.93 -36.34 25.73
N GLN A 189 29.19 -35.24 25.87
CA GLN A 189 29.40 -34.25 26.93
C GLN A 189 28.10 -33.85 27.63
N THR A 190 28.21 -33.40 28.88
CA THR A 190 27.08 -32.82 29.60
C THR A 190 26.63 -31.54 28.91
N VAL A 191 25.36 -31.50 28.50
CA VAL A 191 24.81 -30.38 27.73
C VAL A 191 24.80 -29.13 28.59
N ALA A 192 25.70 -28.20 28.29
CA ALA A 192 25.76 -26.89 28.93
C ALA A 192 25.93 -25.83 27.85
N TYR A 193 25.27 -24.68 27.96
CA TYR A 193 25.35 -23.63 26.94
C TYR A 193 25.19 -22.24 27.56
N HIS A 194 25.72 -21.21 26.89
CA HIS A 194 25.37 -19.83 27.21
C HIS A 194 24.00 -19.49 26.61
N GLN A 195 23.16 -18.80 27.37
CA GLN A 195 21.83 -18.39 26.87
C GLN A 195 21.92 -17.58 25.57
N SER A 196 22.95 -16.74 25.45
CA SER A 196 23.24 -15.99 24.22
C SER A 196 23.61 -16.90 23.04
N CYS A 197 24.44 -17.93 23.24
CA CYS A 197 24.79 -18.89 22.20
C CYS A 197 23.56 -19.69 21.74
N TYR A 198 22.74 -20.12 22.70
CA TYR A 198 21.50 -20.83 22.40
C TYR A 198 20.50 -19.97 21.64
N ALA A 199 20.32 -18.71 22.04
CA ALA A 199 19.45 -17.76 21.33
C ALA A 199 19.92 -17.50 19.90
N VAL A 200 21.23 -17.38 19.67
CA VAL A 200 21.80 -17.24 18.32
C VAL A 200 21.52 -18.49 17.49
N TYR A 201 21.71 -19.68 18.06
CA TYR A 201 21.46 -20.95 17.38
C TYR A 201 19.97 -21.15 17.04
N GLN A 202 19.06 -20.79 17.95
CA GLN A 202 17.61 -20.76 17.69
C GLN A 202 17.22 -19.74 16.62
N THR A 203 17.86 -18.58 16.61
CA THR A 203 17.61 -17.55 15.58
C THR A 203 18.06 -18.04 14.21
N LYS A 204 19.16 -18.81 14.16
CA LYS A 204 19.59 -19.50 12.94
C LYS A 204 18.52 -20.48 12.44
N GLU A 205 17.84 -21.21 13.34
CA GLU A 205 16.80 -22.19 12.93
C GLU A 205 15.60 -21.47 12.33
N LYS A 206 15.12 -20.42 13.00
CA LYS A 206 14.02 -19.60 12.50
C LYS A 206 14.31 -19.01 11.12
N ARG A 207 15.53 -18.50 10.92
CA ARG A 207 15.98 -17.96 9.62
C ARG A 207 16.13 -19.03 8.53
N SER A 208 16.40 -20.28 8.89
CA SER A 208 16.46 -21.39 7.93
C SER A 208 15.09 -21.95 7.58
N THR A 209 14.09 -21.81 8.46
CA THR A 209 12.71 -22.26 8.22
C THR A 209 11.82 -21.20 7.56
N GLU A 210 12.16 -19.92 7.70
CA GLU A 210 11.49 -18.83 6.99
C GLU A 210 12.16 -18.69 5.61
N GLU A 211 11.50 -19.19 4.56
CA GLU A 211 11.83 -18.79 3.20
C GLU A 211 11.84 -17.26 3.15
N HIS A 212 12.97 -16.70 2.72
CA HIS A 212 13.15 -15.27 2.61
C HIS A 212 12.20 -14.75 1.52
N VAL A 213 10.97 -14.40 1.90
CA VAL A 213 10.06 -13.67 1.02
C VAL A 213 10.71 -12.31 0.82
N ASP A 214 11.21 -12.04 -0.37
CA ASP A 214 11.66 -10.71 -0.77
C ASP A 214 10.62 -9.70 -0.29
N SER A 215 11.04 -8.70 0.50
CA SER A 215 10.11 -7.70 1.02
C SER A 215 9.23 -7.20 -0.12
N SER A 216 7.90 -7.27 0.01
CA SER A 216 6.91 -6.92 -1.02
C SER A 216 7.26 -5.63 -1.80
N TRP A 217 7.92 -4.68 -1.14
CA TRP A 217 8.47 -3.46 -1.74
C TRP A 217 9.43 -3.65 -2.93
N HIS A 218 10.30 -4.66 -2.90
CA HIS A 218 11.27 -4.92 -3.98
C HIS A 218 10.55 -5.45 -5.24
N LYS A 219 9.50 -6.26 -5.03
CA LYS A 219 8.65 -6.81 -6.10
C LYS A 219 7.86 -5.70 -6.81
N TYR A 220 7.35 -4.72 -6.06
CA TYR A 220 6.46 -3.67 -6.59
C TYR A 220 7.10 -2.28 -6.71
N ARG A 221 8.43 -2.20 -6.73
CA ARG A 221 9.16 -0.93 -6.77
C ARG A 221 8.75 -0.04 -7.94
N HIS A 222 8.47 -0.64 -9.10
CA HIS A 222 8.05 0.08 -10.30
C HIS A 222 6.65 0.71 -10.14
N VAL A 223 5.69 -0.04 -9.55
CA VAL A 223 4.34 0.47 -9.23
C VAL A 223 4.41 1.63 -8.25
N HIS A 224 5.21 1.50 -7.19
CA HIS A 224 5.42 2.58 -6.23
C HIS A 224 6.01 3.84 -6.86
N LYS A 225 6.87 3.68 -7.87
CA LYS A 225 7.44 4.80 -8.62
C LYS A 225 6.37 5.52 -9.44
N LEU A 226 5.59 4.79 -10.23
CA LEU A 226 4.49 5.36 -11.04
C LEU A 226 3.45 6.08 -10.18
N ALA A 227 3.05 5.47 -9.07
CA ALA A 227 2.12 6.07 -8.11
C ALA A 227 2.70 7.36 -7.50
N PHE A 228 3.99 7.37 -7.17
CA PHE A 228 4.63 8.53 -6.58
C PHE A 228 4.82 9.66 -7.59
N ASP A 229 5.20 9.35 -8.83
CA ASP A 229 5.33 10.32 -9.91
C ASP A 229 3.96 10.99 -10.19
N SER A 230 2.87 10.22 -10.18
CA SER A 230 1.50 10.77 -10.30
C SER A 230 1.11 11.68 -9.13
N ILE A 231 1.48 11.34 -7.89
CA ILE A 231 1.29 12.22 -6.74
C ILE A 231 2.16 13.47 -6.84
N LYS A 232 3.40 13.35 -7.32
CA LYS A 232 4.29 14.49 -7.52
C LYS A 232 3.70 15.49 -8.51
N ASP A 233 3.14 15.02 -9.62
CA ASP A 233 2.48 15.87 -10.61
C ASP A 233 1.23 16.54 -10.04
N PHE A 234 0.46 15.81 -9.23
CA PHE A 234 -0.71 16.35 -8.52
C PHE A 234 -0.32 17.45 -7.53
N VAL A 235 0.68 17.20 -6.66
CA VAL A 235 1.19 18.18 -5.69
C VAL A 235 1.72 19.43 -6.39
N THR A 236 2.46 19.26 -7.48
CA THR A 236 3.01 20.38 -8.25
C THR A 236 1.90 21.27 -8.82
N ARG A 237 0.84 20.66 -9.36
CA ARG A 237 -0.27 21.38 -10.00
C ARG A 237 -1.22 21.99 -8.99
N GLU A 238 -1.74 21.20 -8.07
CA GLU A 238 -2.82 21.60 -7.17
C GLU A 238 -2.30 22.35 -5.95
N ILE A 239 -1.28 21.82 -5.27
CA ILE A 239 -0.80 22.40 -4.02
C ILE A 239 0.11 23.59 -4.32
N VAL A 240 1.08 23.42 -5.20
CA VAL A 240 2.07 24.47 -5.50
C VAL A 240 1.57 25.46 -6.55
N GLY A 241 0.90 24.99 -7.61
CA GLY A 241 0.38 25.84 -8.68
C GLY A 241 -0.90 26.58 -8.29
N ASN A 242 -1.88 25.87 -7.71
CA ASN A 242 -3.19 26.42 -7.37
C ASN A 242 -3.32 26.87 -5.90
N ASN A 243 -2.23 26.86 -5.12
CA ASN A 243 -2.21 27.19 -3.68
C ASN A 243 -3.25 26.41 -2.85
N LYS A 244 -3.55 25.17 -3.24
CA LYS A 244 -4.53 24.33 -2.55
C LYS A 244 -3.96 23.79 -1.24
N VAL A 245 -4.70 23.95 -0.15
CA VAL A 245 -4.44 23.26 1.12
C VAL A 245 -5.28 21.99 1.16
N MET A 246 -4.74 20.87 1.65
CA MET A 246 -5.52 19.66 1.85
C MET A 246 -5.00 18.81 3.01
N TYR A 247 -5.84 17.90 3.51
CA TYR A 247 -5.40 16.91 4.49
C TYR A 247 -4.42 15.92 3.87
N PHE A 248 -3.33 15.65 4.59
CA PHE A 248 -2.34 14.66 4.20
C PHE A 248 -2.95 13.26 4.11
N ALA A 249 -3.91 12.93 4.96
CA ALA A 249 -4.66 11.67 4.89
C ALA A 249 -5.37 11.49 3.54
N LYS A 250 -5.96 12.57 3.00
CA LYS A 250 -6.61 12.56 1.68
C LYS A 250 -5.60 12.30 0.56
N LEU A 251 -4.45 12.97 0.61
CA LEU A 251 -3.36 12.73 -0.34
C LEU A 251 -2.83 11.28 -0.25
N PHE A 252 -2.75 10.74 0.96
CA PHE A 252 -2.32 9.38 1.21
C PHE A 252 -3.31 8.34 0.66
N ARG A 253 -4.62 8.52 0.86
CA ARG A 253 -5.64 7.64 0.24
C ARG A 253 -5.56 7.65 -1.28
N ARG A 254 -5.34 8.83 -1.88
CA ARG A 254 -5.12 8.93 -3.32
C ARG A 254 -3.88 8.16 -3.76
N TYR A 255 -2.80 8.20 -2.98
CA TYR A 255 -1.61 7.39 -3.25
C TYR A 255 -1.92 5.88 -3.19
N GLN A 256 -2.67 5.42 -2.17
CA GLN A 256 -3.09 4.01 -2.08
C GLN A 256 -3.96 3.59 -3.27
N ALA A 257 -4.88 4.44 -3.71
CA ALA A 257 -5.68 4.18 -4.91
C ALA A 257 -4.83 4.07 -6.17
N LEU A 258 -3.79 4.90 -6.31
CA LEU A 258 -2.85 4.82 -7.43
C LEU A 258 -1.99 3.55 -7.40
N LEU A 259 -1.63 3.05 -6.22
CA LEU A 259 -0.92 1.77 -6.09
C LEU A 259 -1.77 0.61 -6.60
N LEU A 260 -3.06 0.58 -6.23
CA LEU A 260 -4.01 -0.42 -6.75
C LEU A 260 -4.23 -0.26 -8.25
N GLU A 261 -4.35 0.98 -8.74
CA GLU A 261 -4.55 1.25 -10.17
C GLU A 261 -3.38 0.82 -11.04
N PHE A 262 -2.15 1.06 -10.60
CA PHE A 262 -0.95 0.71 -11.36
C PHE A 262 -0.47 -0.72 -11.10
N GLY A 263 -0.99 -1.38 -10.06
CA GLY A 263 -0.69 -2.77 -9.74
C GLY A 263 -1.39 -3.80 -10.64
N ASP A 264 -2.49 -3.44 -11.31
CA ASP A 264 -3.24 -4.31 -12.26
C ASP A 264 -3.36 -5.78 -11.79
N HIS A 265 -3.92 -5.99 -10.58
CA HIS A 265 -4.07 -7.27 -9.87
C HIS A 265 -2.81 -7.89 -9.23
N ASP A 266 -1.62 -7.32 -9.45
CA ASP A 266 -0.39 -7.80 -8.79
C ASP A 266 -0.27 -7.35 -7.33
N ILE A 267 -1.07 -6.35 -6.94
CA ILE A 267 -1.09 -5.76 -5.60
C ILE A 267 -2.52 -5.70 -5.10
N ASP A 268 -2.77 -6.31 -3.94
CA ASP A 268 -4.06 -6.28 -3.28
C ASP A 268 -4.11 -5.25 -2.14
N PHE A 269 -5.31 -5.02 -1.61
CA PHE A 269 -5.51 -4.11 -0.49
C PHE A 269 -4.70 -4.52 0.75
N ASP A 270 -4.52 -5.83 0.96
CA ASP A 270 -3.78 -6.40 2.09
C ASP A 270 -2.27 -6.08 2.00
N ASP A 271 -1.70 -6.06 0.79
CA ASP A 271 -0.31 -5.64 0.56
C ASP A 271 -0.08 -4.16 0.93
N ILE A 272 -1.10 -3.34 0.69
CA ILE A 272 -1.05 -1.88 0.90
C ILE A 272 -1.41 -1.49 2.33
N GLN A 273 -2.14 -2.33 3.06
CA GLN A 273 -2.58 -2.05 4.43
C GLN A 273 -1.39 -1.79 5.37
N ASN A 274 -0.26 -2.44 5.12
CA ASN A 274 0.97 -2.28 5.88
C ASN A 274 1.76 -1.02 5.51
N TYR A 275 1.39 -0.31 4.46
CA TYR A 275 2.10 0.88 4.02
C TYR A 275 1.81 2.06 4.95
N ARG A 276 2.88 2.58 5.54
CA ARG A 276 2.80 3.65 6.55
C ARG A 276 2.74 5.05 5.90
N PRO A 277 1.82 5.93 6.32
CA PRO A 277 1.73 7.32 5.83
C PRO A 277 3.04 8.10 5.94
N GLU A 278 3.83 7.81 6.96
CA GLU A 278 5.13 8.43 7.21
C GLU A 278 6.13 8.19 6.06
N THR A 279 5.98 7.07 5.35
CA THR A 279 6.85 6.74 4.20
C THR A 279 6.59 7.68 3.02
N LEU A 280 5.32 7.96 2.74
CA LEU A 280 4.94 8.94 1.72
C LEU A 280 5.36 10.35 2.15
N GLU A 281 5.18 10.69 3.44
CA GLU A 281 5.56 11.98 3.99
C GLU A 281 7.07 12.23 3.80
N LYS A 282 7.90 11.25 4.16
CA LYS A 282 9.36 11.33 4.00
C LYS A 282 9.74 11.55 2.53
N LYS A 283 9.14 10.82 1.60
CA LYS A 283 9.40 10.97 0.16
C LYS A 283 8.99 12.36 -0.36
N LEU A 284 7.85 12.88 0.09
CA LEU A 284 7.40 14.23 -0.31
C LEU A 284 8.33 15.31 0.23
N ARG A 285 8.72 15.23 1.51
CA ARG A 285 9.72 16.16 2.09
C ARG A 285 11.06 16.09 1.36
N GLN A 286 11.50 14.89 0.97
CA GLN A 286 12.72 14.72 0.18
C GLN A 286 12.61 15.26 -1.25
N THR A 287 11.43 15.28 -1.85
CA THR A 287 11.25 15.68 -3.26
C THR A 287 10.98 17.17 -3.42
N PHE A 288 10.22 17.75 -2.49
CA PHE A 288 9.76 19.14 -2.57
C PHE A 288 10.50 20.06 -1.60
N HIS A 289 11.26 19.53 -0.64
CA HIS A 289 12.03 20.28 0.35
C HIS A 289 11.21 21.43 0.95
N ASP A 290 11.69 22.66 0.78
CA ASP A 290 11.10 23.87 1.36
C ASP A 290 9.94 24.45 0.53
N ARG A 291 9.52 23.78 -0.56
CA ARG A 291 8.39 24.24 -1.38
C ARG A 291 7.03 23.88 -0.77
N ILE A 292 7.00 22.87 0.09
CA ILE A 292 5.78 22.41 0.77
C ILE A 292 6.03 22.32 2.27
N ILE A 293 4.98 22.54 3.05
CA ILE A 293 4.96 22.32 4.48
C ILE A 293 3.92 21.25 4.78
N ILE A 294 4.29 20.30 5.63
CA ILE A 294 3.39 19.28 6.18
C ILE A 294 3.44 19.43 7.70
N GLU A 295 2.33 19.80 8.31
CA GLU A 295 2.23 20.00 9.76
C GLU A 295 0.82 19.70 10.28
N ALA A 296 0.67 19.58 11.59
CA ALA A 296 -0.64 19.40 12.20
C ALA A 296 -1.44 20.70 12.09
N SER A 297 -2.66 20.59 11.57
CA SER A 297 -3.63 21.69 11.56
C SER A 297 -3.89 22.17 12.98
N THR A 298 -4.06 23.49 13.13
CA THR A 298 -4.47 24.16 14.37
C THR A 298 -5.93 23.94 14.74
N GLY A 299 -6.69 23.26 13.87
CA GLY A 299 -8.11 22.91 14.09
C GLY A 299 -8.32 21.81 15.15
N PRO A 300 -9.59 21.56 15.54
CA PRO A 300 -9.96 20.72 16.69
C PRO A 300 -9.52 19.25 16.60
N ARG A 301 -9.12 18.77 15.41
CA ARG A 301 -8.72 17.37 15.18
C ARG A 301 -7.20 17.15 15.05
N ASN A 302 -6.37 18.20 15.10
CA ASN A 302 -4.91 18.11 14.94
C ASN A 302 -4.47 17.22 13.75
N GLN A 303 -5.21 17.24 12.63
CA GLN A 303 -4.90 16.42 11.47
C GLN A 303 -3.78 17.05 10.64
N LYS A 304 -2.89 16.24 10.08
CA LYS A 304 -1.81 16.73 9.21
C LYS A 304 -2.38 17.35 7.93
N ILE A 305 -1.98 18.57 7.63
CA ILE A 305 -2.28 19.28 6.37
C ILE A 305 -1.01 19.45 5.56
N ILE A 306 -1.16 19.55 4.25
CA ILE A 306 -0.09 19.83 3.29
C ILE A 306 -0.46 21.09 2.49
N TYR A 307 0.50 22.01 2.36
CA TYR A 307 0.33 23.27 1.65
C TYR A 307 1.67 23.82 1.14
N LYS A 308 1.62 24.86 0.31
CA LYS A 308 2.79 25.55 -0.25
C LYS A 308 3.47 26.45 0.81
N ALA A 309 4.79 26.40 0.95
CA ALA A 309 5.48 27.00 2.10
C ALA A 309 5.33 28.52 2.26
N ASP A 310 5.15 29.25 1.16
CA ASP A 310 4.98 30.70 1.09
C ASP A 310 3.51 31.13 1.03
N ILE A 311 2.57 30.25 1.40
CA ILE A 311 1.14 30.59 1.42
C ILE A 311 0.84 31.62 2.53
N ASP A 312 -0.03 32.57 2.24
CA ASP A 312 -0.52 33.55 3.22
C ASP A 312 -1.36 32.83 4.29
N ILE A 313 -1.07 33.12 5.56
CA ILE A 313 -1.74 32.54 6.73
C ILE A 313 -3.25 32.84 6.70
N LEU A 314 -3.66 34.01 6.23
CA LEU A 314 -5.08 34.38 6.13
C LEU A 314 -5.82 33.56 5.06
N VAL A 315 -5.13 33.24 3.96
CA VAL A 315 -5.66 32.35 2.91
C VAL A 315 -5.74 30.92 3.44
N MET A 316 -4.74 30.49 4.22
CA MET A 316 -4.72 29.17 4.85
C MET A 316 -5.88 28.97 5.84
N GLU A 317 -6.19 29.96 6.69
CA GLU A 317 -7.32 29.90 7.64
C GLU A 317 -8.68 29.82 6.94
N ASN A 318 -8.85 30.50 5.80
CA ASN A 318 -10.09 30.45 5.04
C ASN A 318 -10.24 29.11 4.29
N ILE A 319 -9.16 28.58 3.71
CA ILE A 319 -9.17 27.28 3.03
C ILE A 319 -9.36 26.13 4.03
N THR A 320 -8.75 26.21 5.22
CA THR A 320 -8.90 25.17 6.25
C THR A 320 -10.32 25.11 6.82
N LYS A 321 -11.02 26.25 6.94
CA LYS A 321 -12.47 26.26 7.22
C LYS A 321 -13.29 25.57 6.13
N PHE A 322 -12.85 25.65 4.87
CA PHE A 322 -13.47 24.96 3.74
C PHE A 322 -13.18 23.46 3.72
N LEU A 323 -12.02 23.02 4.21
CA LEU A 323 -11.64 21.60 4.31
C LEU A 323 -12.48 20.80 5.31
N ASP A 324 -13.27 21.47 6.17
CA ASP A 324 -14.17 20.81 7.11
C ASP A 324 -15.47 20.28 6.47
N THR A 325 -15.68 20.47 5.16
CA THR A 325 -16.74 19.76 4.43
C THR A 325 -16.38 18.28 4.29
N LYS A 326 -16.75 17.49 5.31
CA LYS A 326 -16.60 16.02 5.38
C LYS A 326 -17.11 15.27 4.15
N ASP A 327 -17.89 15.90 3.29
CA ASP A 327 -18.64 15.23 2.24
C ASP A 327 -17.80 15.00 0.97
N GLU A 328 -16.88 15.89 0.62
CA GLU A 328 -16.00 15.66 -0.56
C GLU A 328 -15.01 14.50 -0.34
N GLU A 329 -14.51 14.32 0.88
CA GLU A 329 -13.59 13.22 1.22
C GLU A 329 -14.29 11.86 1.10
N LYS A 330 -15.55 11.76 1.57
CA LYS A 330 -16.34 10.54 1.46
C LYS A 330 -16.64 10.18 0.01
N LEU A 331 -16.89 11.17 -0.85
CA LEU A 331 -17.19 10.93 -2.26
C LEU A 331 -15.98 10.34 -2.99
N GLU A 332 -14.79 10.87 -2.78
CA GLU A 332 -13.56 10.31 -3.36
C GLU A 332 -13.29 8.89 -2.87
N ASP A 333 -13.46 8.64 -1.57
CA ASP A 333 -13.28 7.30 -1.01
C ASP A 333 -14.26 6.29 -1.61
N VAL A 334 -15.55 6.64 -1.72
CA VAL A 334 -16.55 5.78 -2.34
C VAL A 334 -16.19 5.54 -3.81
N ALA A 335 -15.78 6.57 -4.54
CA ALA A 335 -15.37 6.45 -5.94
C ALA A 335 -14.16 5.52 -6.12
N TYR A 336 -13.11 5.65 -5.30
CA TYR A 336 -11.94 4.77 -5.37
C TYR A 336 -12.30 3.32 -5.02
N ASN A 337 -13.12 3.11 -3.99
CA ASN A 337 -13.58 1.77 -3.61
C ASN A 337 -14.38 1.10 -4.73
N LEU A 338 -15.34 1.82 -5.34
CA LEU A 338 -16.12 1.29 -6.46
C LEU A 338 -15.24 1.01 -7.67
N ARG A 339 -14.30 1.91 -7.98
CA ARG A 339 -13.38 1.74 -9.10
C ARG A 339 -12.49 0.51 -8.94
N ASN A 340 -11.94 0.28 -7.75
CA ASN A 340 -11.14 -0.90 -7.46
C ASN A 340 -11.99 -2.17 -7.52
N CYS A 341 -13.22 -2.13 -7.01
CA CYS A 341 -14.17 -3.23 -7.13
C CYS A 341 -14.45 -3.61 -8.60
N ILE A 342 -14.50 -2.63 -9.50
CA ILE A 342 -14.71 -2.87 -10.94
C ILE A 342 -13.42 -3.38 -11.61
N LYS A 343 -12.27 -2.82 -11.22
CA LYS A 343 -10.97 -3.24 -11.77
C LYS A 343 -10.67 -4.70 -11.45
N ASN A 344 -11.07 -5.15 -10.26
CA ASN A 344 -10.85 -6.51 -9.77
C ASN A 344 -11.96 -7.50 -10.19
N ILE A 345 -12.75 -7.18 -11.21
CA ILE A 345 -13.78 -8.10 -11.74
C ILE A 345 -13.11 -9.28 -12.44
N ASP A 346 -13.62 -10.49 -12.17
CA ASP A 346 -13.28 -11.69 -12.94
C ASP A 346 -13.87 -11.59 -14.34
N SER A 347 -13.00 -11.38 -15.33
CA SER A 347 -13.38 -11.32 -16.74
C SER A 347 -13.32 -12.71 -17.37
N HIS A 348 -14.45 -13.13 -17.93
CA HIS A 348 -14.62 -14.38 -18.64
C HIS A 348 -14.61 -14.06 -20.14
N PRO A 349 -13.49 -14.29 -20.86
CA PRO A 349 -13.42 -13.98 -22.27
C PRO A 349 -14.46 -14.80 -23.06
N LEU A 350 -15.04 -14.20 -24.08
CA LEU A 350 -16.01 -14.89 -24.94
C LEU A 350 -15.40 -16.17 -25.56
N PRO A 351 -16.14 -17.28 -25.57
CA PRO A 351 -15.67 -18.57 -26.08
C PRO A 351 -15.41 -18.52 -27.59
N LYS A 352 -14.68 -19.51 -28.11
CA LYS A 352 -14.45 -19.66 -29.55
C LYS A 352 -15.73 -19.99 -30.30
N HIS A 353 -16.54 -20.90 -29.76
CA HIS A 353 -17.85 -21.24 -30.30
C HIS A 353 -18.90 -20.36 -29.65
N LEU A 354 -19.10 -19.19 -30.25
CA LEU A 354 -19.92 -18.12 -29.67
C LEU A 354 -21.40 -18.38 -29.91
N THR A 355 -22.18 -18.42 -28.83
CA THR A 355 -23.64 -18.53 -28.88
C THR A 355 -24.33 -17.21 -28.52
N ALA A 356 -25.64 -17.11 -28.78
CA ALA A 356 -26.43 -15.96 -28.34
C ALA A 356 -26.45 -15.82 -26.81
N ASP A 357 -26.44 -16.94 -26.08
CA ASP A 357 -26.43 -16.93 -24.61
C ASP A 357 -25.12 -16.37 -24.04
N ASP A 358 -24.00 -16.61 -24.72
CA ASP A 358 -22.70 -16.03 -24.35
C ASP A 358 -22.71 -14.50 -24.46
N ILE A 359 -23.34 -13.97 -25.51
CA ILE A 359 -23.52 -12.53 -25.71
C ILE A 359 -24.45 -11.94 -24.64
N ASN A 360 -25.55 -12.62 -24.33
CA ASN A 360 -26.52 -12.20 -23.31
C ASN A 360 -25.94 -12.24 -21.89
N ARG A 361 -24.98 -13.13 -21.64
CA ARG A 361 -24.22 -13.19 -20.39
C ARG A 361 -23.14 -12.11 -20.32
N GLY A 362 -22.43 -11.87 -21.42
CA GLY A 362 -21.29 -10.97 -21.49
C GLY A 362 -20.01 -11.51 -20.85
N GLU A 363 -18.97 -10.68 -20.81
CA GLU A 363 -17.64 -11.06 -20.29
C GLU A 363 -17.51 -10.93 -18.77
N CYS A 364 -18.51 -10.37 -18.09
CA CYS A 364 -18.45 -10.18 -16.64
C CYS A 364 -19.83 -10.02 -16.00
N GLU A 365 -19.90 -10.35 -14.72
CA GLU A 365 -21.02 -10.03 -13.87
C GLU A 365 -20.83 -8.66 -13.18
N ILE A 366 -21.95 -8.00 -12.87
CA ILE A 366 -21.93 -6.70 -12.18
C ILE A 366 -21.60 -6.93 -10.70
N PRO A 367 -20.56 -6.27 -10.14
CA PRO A 367 -20.26 -6.40 -8.72
C PRO A 367 -21.39 -5.92 -7.82
N GLN A 368 -21.71 -6.70 -6.78
CA GLN A 368 -22.80 -6.37 -5.86
C GLN A 368 -22.62 -5.01 -5.19
N ARG A 369 -21.38 -4.59 -4.91
CA ARG A 369 -21.09 -3.27 -4.32
C ARG A 369 -21.49 -2.13 -5.26
N LEU A 370 -21.22 -2.25 -6.56
CA LEU A 370 -21.64 -1.28 -7.57
C LEU A 370 -23.16 -1.29 -7.72
N LEU A 371 -23.77 -2.48 -7.79
CA LEU A 371 -25.22 -2.61 -7.90
C LEU A 371 -25.94 -1.96 -6.73
N ASN A 372 -25.54 -2.26 -5.50
CA ASN A 372 -26.11 -1.68 -4.28
C ASN A 372 -25.92 -0.17 -4.23
N PHE A 373 -24.75 0.34 -4.66
CA PHE A 373 -24.51 1.78 -4.73
C PHE A 373 -25.48 2.44 -5.72
N MET A 374 -25.61 1.90 -6.92
CA MET A 374 -26.51 2.46 -7.95
C MET A 374 -27.98 2.33 -7.57
N GLN A 375 -28.38 1.26 -6.89
CA GLN A 375 -29.72 1.11 -6.32
C GLN A 375 -30.00 2.22 -5.31
N ASN A 376 -29.13 2.44 -4.32
CA ASN A 376 -29.30 3.50 -3.34
C ASN A 376 -29.29 4.90 -3.98
N LEU A 377 -28.47 5.10 -5.02
CA LEU A 377 -28.38 6.37 -5.73
C LEU A 377 -29.66 6.68 -6.54
N ILE A 378 -30.21 5.69 -7.23
CA ILE A 378 -31.34 5.86 -8.16
C ILE A 378 -32.69 5.77 -7.43
N LEU A 379 -32.83 4.82 -6.51
CA LEU A 379 -34.09 4.58 -5.77
C LEU A 379 -34.18 5.46 -4.51
N GLY A 380 -33.05 5.96 -4.01
CA GLY A 380 -32.98 6.63 -2.72
C GLY A 380 -33.10 5.67 -1.54
N PRO A 381 -33.09 6.19 -0.30
CA PRO A 381 -33.08 5.39 0.92
C PRO A 381 -34.42 4.70 1.24
N ASN A 382 -35.52 5.12 0.62
CA ASN A 382 -36.85 4.57 0.88
C ASN A 382 -37.26 3.62 -0.26
N ALA A 383 -36.59 2.47 -0.33
CA ALA A 383 -36.78 1.47 -1.38
C ALA A 383 -38.04 0.61 -1.16
N GLN A 384 -39.21 1.22 -0.98
CA GLN A 384 -40.48 0.47 -0.97
C GLN A 384 -40.98 0.11 -2.38
N GLU A 385 -40.33 0.63 -3.44
CA GLU A 385 -40.65 0.36 -4.85
C GLU A 385 -39.72 -0.67 -5.52
N ILE A 386 -39.20 -1.66 -4.78
CA ILE A 386 -38.21 -2.65 -5.26
C ILE A 386 -38.74 -3.56 -6.40
N ASN A 387 -40.06 -3.59 -6.67
CA ASN A 387 -40.66 -4.57 -7.59
C ASN A 387 -40.84 -4.11 -9.05
N ASN A 388 -40.28 -2.98 -9.49
CA ASN A 388 -40.35 -2.64 -10.92
C ASN A 388 -39.14 -3.22 -11.67
N ASN A 389 -39.36 -4.35 -12.37
CA ASN A 389 -38.37 -4.98 -13.27
C ASN A 389 -37.72 -3.97 -14.23
N GLN A 390 -38.47 -2.96 -14.71
CA GLN A 390 -37.93 -1.93 -15.60
C GLN A 390 -36.86 -1.07 -14.93
N THR A 391 -37.04 -0.75 -13.63
CA THR A 391 -36.07 0.06 -12.89
C THR A 391 -34.78 -0.72 -12.66
N MET A 392 -34.88 -2.01 -12.32
CA MET A 392 -33.71 -2.87 -12.21
C MET A 392 -32.96 -3.00 -13.54
N THR A 393 -33.65 -3.14 -14.67
CA THR A 393 -33.01 -3.14 -16.00
C THR A 393 -32.27 -1.82 -16.29
N LYS A 394 -32.81 -0.67 -15.88
CA LYS A 394 -32.11 0.62 -16.02
C LYS A 394 -30.87 0.67 -15.15
N ILE A 395 -30.96 0.21 -13.90
CA ILE A 395 -29.82 0.17 -12.97
C ILE A 395 -28.71 -0.73 -13.51
N THR A 396 -29.03 -1.96 -13.95
CA THR A 396 -28.03 -2.88 -14.52
C THR A 396 -27.42 -2.33 -15.82
N SER A 397 -28.23 -1.65 -16.63
CA SER A 397 -27.76 -0.97 -17.84
C SER A 397 -26.75 0.15 -17.54
N ILE A 398 -26.99 0.95 -16.49
CA ILE A 398 -26.05 2.00 -16.07
C ILE A 398 -24.78 1.39 -15.47
N CYS A 399 -24.91 0.36 -14.62
CA CYS A 399 -23.75 -0.37 -14.08
C CYS A 399 -22.86 -0.92 -15.20
N SER A 400 -23.45 -1.47 -16.26
CA SER A 400 -22.72 -1.97 -17.43
C SER A 400 -21.89 -0.87 -18.10
N ASP A 401 -22.47 0.32 -18.32
CA ASP A 401 -21.74 1.45 -18.90
C ASP A 401 -20.58 1.90 -18.00
N ILE A 402 -20.80 1.95 -16.68
CA ILE A 402 -19.74 2.30 -15.71
C ILE A 402 -18.60 1.29 -15.77
N ILE A 403 -18.90 -0.01 -15.80
CA ILE A 403 -17.89 -1.08 -15.92
C ILE A 403 -17.12 -0.90 -17.23
N TYR A 404 -17.81 -0.78 -18.35
CA TYR A 404 -17.19 -0.65 -19.66
C TYR A 404 -16.27 0.58 -19.75
N ALA A 405 -16.71 1.72 -19.22
CA ALA A 405 -15.93 2.96 -19.17
C ALA A 405 -14.69 2.85 -18.27
N VAL A 406 -14.83 2.31 -17.05
CA VAL A 406 -13.71 2.12 -16.11
C VAL A 406 -12.69 1.11 -16.64
N MET A 407 -13.16 0.05 -17.29
CA MET A 407 -12.34 -0.97 -17.91
C MET A 407 -11.78 -0.56 -19.28
N ARG A 408 -12.19 0.61 -19.81
CA ARG A 408 -11.78 1.13 -21.11
C ARG A 408 -12.02 0.12 -22.24
N GLY A 409 -13.15 -0.58 -22.19
CA GLY A 409 -13.52 -1.61 -23.15
C GLY A 409 -12.77 -2.95 -23.06
N LYS A 410 -11.80 -3.09 -22.14
CA LYS A 410 -11.09 -4.37 -21.93
C LYS A 410 -12.07 -5.50 -21.58
N CYS A 411 -13.05 -5.20 -20.74
CA CYS A 411 -14.14 -6.11 -20.35
C CYS A 411 -15.48 -5.59 -20.89
N LYS A 412 -16.29 -6.46 -21.50
CA LYS A 412 -17.51 -6.13 -22.23
C LYS A 412 -18.72 -6.74 -21.53
N PRO A 413 -19.46 -5.96 -20.73
CA PRO A 413 -20.72 -6.40 -20.13
C PRO A 413 -21.76 -6.77 -21.20
N ALA A 414 -22.74 -7.58 -20.82
CA ALA A 414 -23.83 -8.04 -21.68
C ALA A 414 -24.49 -6.91 -22.48
N LYS A 415 -24.79 -5.77 -21.83
CA LYS A 415 -25.38 -4.60 -22.48
C LYS A 415 -24.53 -4.12 -23.67
N ASN A 416 -23.24 -3.94 -23.48
CA ASN A 416 -22.37 -3.32 -24.48
C ASN A 416 -22.24 -4.21 -25.74
N LEU A 417 -22.27 -5.53 -25.55
CA LEU A 417 -22.30 -6.52 -26.63
C LEU A 417 -23.66 -6.53 -27.34
N THR A 418 -24.73 -6.80 -26.58
CA THR A 418 -26.10 -6.92 -27.10
C THR A 418 -26.57 -5.65 -27.81
N LEU A 419 -26.33 -4.48 -27.23
CA LEU A 419 -26.69 -3.20 -27.85
C LEU A 419 -25.85 -2.92 -29.10
N GLY A 420 -24.56 -3.28 -29.11
CA GLY A 420 -23.71 -3.12 -30.30
C GLY A 420 -24.22 -3.97 -31.48
N LEU A 421 -24.50 -5.24 -31.23
CA LEU A 421 -25.05 -6.17 -32.23
C LEU A 421 -26.45 -5.75 -32.69
N ALA A 422 -27.33 -5.38 -31.78
CA ALA A 422 -28.68 -4.91 -32.13
C ALA A 422 -28.62 -3.64 -32.99
N MET A 423 -27.79 -2.67 -32.63
CA MET A 423 -27.63 -1.44 -33.43
C MET A 423 -27.02 -1.72 -34.79
N LYS A 424 -26.11 -2.70 -34.90
CA LYS A 424 -25.54 -3.13 -36.19
C LYS A 424 -26.62 -3.74 -37.06
N SER A 425 -27.37 -4.72 -36.53
CA SER A 425 -28.46 -5.38 -37.25
C SER A 425 -29.56 -4.40 -37.70
N LEU A 426 -29.94 -3.44 -36.85
CA LEU A 426 -31.03 -2.50 -37.14
C LEU A 426 -30.65 -1.38 -38.11
N THR A 427 -29.39 -0.94 -38.11
CA THR A 427 -29.00 0.28 -38.86
C THR A 427 -27.97 0.03 -39.94
N ASN A 428 -27.22 -1.07 -39.84
CA ASN A 428 -26.01 -1.37 -40.60
C ASN A 428 -25.00 -0.20 -40.69
N SER A 429 -25.12 0.79 -39.79
CA SER A 429 -24.42 2.06 -39.91
C SER A 429 -23.19 2.09 -39.02
N ARG A 430 -22.02 2.04 -39.65
CA ARG A 430 -20.74 2.23 -38.96
C ARG A 430 -20.67 3.55 -38.20
N GLN A 431 -21.29 4.61 -38.72
CA GLN A 431 -21.29 5.93 -38.07
C GLN A 431 -22.06 5.90 -36.74
N VAL A 432 -23.22 5.24 -36.71
CA VAL A 432 -24.06 5.13 -35.50
C VAL A 432 -23.33 4.36 -34.41
N LEU A 433 -22.74 3.20 -34.73
CA LEU A 433 -21.98 2.42 -33.76
C LEU A 433 -20.74 3.16 -33.28
N THR A 434 -20.03 3.86 -34.18
CA THR A 434 -18.86 4.67 -33.80
C THR A 434 -19.25 5.76 -32.80
N MET A 435 -20.40 6.41 -32.98
CA MET A 435 -20.90 7.42 -32.06
C MET A 435 -21.24 6.82 -30.69
N LEU A 436 -21.99 5.71 -30.65
CA LEU A 436 -22.37 5.05 -29.40
C LEU A 436 -21.16 4.49 -28.64
N ASN A 437 -20.18 3.93 -29.35
CA ASN A 437 -18.93 3.44 -28.78
C ASN A 437 -18.11 4.59 -28.17
N ARG A 438 -18.02 5.75 -28.83
CA ARG A 438 -17.34 6.94 -28.29
C ARG A 438 -17.95 7.43 -26.98
N TYR A 439 -19.27 7.28 -26.82
CA TYR A 439 -19.96 7.59 -25.57
C TYR A 439 -19.90 6.46 -24.54
N GLY A 440 -19.27 5.32 -24.85
CA GLY A 440 -19.09 4.20 -23.94
C GLY A 440 -20.32 3.30 -23.79
N HIS A 441 -21.31 3.39 -24.68
CA HIS A 441 -22.55 2.63 -24.58
C HIS A 441 -22.50 1.27 -25.29
N THR A 442 -21.61 1.09 -26.26
CA THR A 442 -21.52 -0.14 -27.07
C THR A 442 -20.07 -0.50 -27.41
N ILE A 443 -19.89 -1.73 -27.89
CA ILE A 443 -18.68 -2.15 -28.61
C ILE A 443 -18.50 -1.37 -29.92
N ASP A 444 -17.29 -1.44 -30.47
CA ASP A 444 -16.98 -0.87 -31.78
C ASP A 444 -17.58 -1.72 -32.93
N TYR A 445 -17.65 -1.11 -34.12
CA TYR A 445 -18.26 -1.74 -35.29
C TYR A 445 -17.53 -3.01 -35.76
N HIS A 446 -16.19 -3.00 -35.72
CA HIS A 446 -15.38 -4.14 -36.18
C HIS A 446 -15.57 -5.33 -35.26
N LEU A 447 -15.60 -5.11 -33.95
CA LEU A 447 -15.88 -6.13 -32.97
C LEU A 447 -17.29 -6.68 -33.14
N ALA A 448 -18.28 -5.84 -33.47
CA ALA A 448 -19.62 -6.34 -33.80
C ALA A 448 -19.62 -7.23 -35.06
N GLU A 449 -18.86 -6.89 -36.10
CA GLU A 449 -18.67 -7.76 -37.29
C GLU A 449 -18.00 -9.09 -36.94
N GLU A 450 -16.94 -9.07 -36.13
CA GLU A 450 -16.26 -10.27 -35.67
C GLU A 450 -17.21 -11.19 -34.90
N LEU A 451 -18.02 -10.64 -33.99
CA LEU A 451 -18.98 -11.42 -33.21
C LEU A 451 -20.09 -12.02 -34.06
N GLU A 452 -20.68 -11.28 -35.00
CA GLU A 452 -21.68 -11.82 -35.93
C GLU A 452 -21.12 -12.96 -36.79
N THR A 453 -19.88 -12.79 -37.26
CA THR A 453 -19.17 -13.80 -38.06
C THR A 453 -18.97 -15.08 -37.26
N GLU A 454 -18.47 -14.99 -36.03
CA GLU A 454 -18.26 -16.16 -35.16
C GLU A 454 -19.56 -16.84 -34.74
N MET A 455 -20.63 -16.06 -34.49
CA MET A 455 -21.97 -16.62 -34.24
C MET A 455 -22.50 -17.36 -35.46
N THR A 456 -22.25 -16.84 -36.67
CA THR A 456 -22.65 -17.49 -37.93
C THR A 456 -21.92 -18.82 -38.11
N TYR A 457 -20.59 -18.85 -37.92
CA TYR A 457 -19.82 -20.09 -37.96
C TYR A 457 -20.30 -21.13 -36.95
N THR A 458 -20.63 -20.69 -35.73
CA THR A 458 -21.15 -21.59 -34.69
C THR A 458 -22.52 -22.15 -35.06
N ALA A 459 -23.40 -21.33 -35.66
CA ALA A 459 -24.70 -21.78 -36.15
C ALA A 459 -24.59 -22.75 -37.33
N VAL A 460 -23.62 -22.54 -38.24
CA VAL A 460 -23.31 -23.46 -39.34
C VAL A 460 -22.83 -24.80 -38.79
N GLY A 461 -21.84 -24.79 -37.88
CA GLY A 461 -21.26 -26.00 -37.30
C GLY A 461 -22.28 -26.84 -36.53
N ASN A 462 -23.25 -26.19 -35.89
CA ASN A 462 -24.30 -26.87 -35.13
C ASN A 462 -25.50 -27.30 -36.01
N ASN A 463 -25.46 -27.08 -37.33
CA ASN A 463 -26.59 -27.31 -38.26
C ASN A 463 -27.92 -26.66 -37.80
N ILE A 464 -27.85 -25.58 -37.02
CA ILE A 464 -29.04 -24.98 -36.40
C ILE A 464 -29.89 -24.22 -37.43
N LEU A 465 -29.29 -23.72 -38.51
CA LEU A 465 -29.96 -22.77 -39.41
C LEU A 465 -29.66 -22.88 -40.91
N ILE A 466 -28.80 -23.81 -41.36
CA ILE A 466 -28.33 -23.80 -42.75
C ILE A 466 -28.42 -25.18 -43.41
N PRO A 467 -29.36 -25.39 -44.35
CA PRO A 467 -29.36 -26.55 -45.24
C PRO A 467 -28.02 -26.71 -45.95
N THR A 468 -27.56 -27.95 -46.11
CA THR A 468 -26.31 -28.29 -46.81
C THR A 468 -26.29 -27.63 -48.20
N GLY A 469 -25.30 -26.77 -48.47
CA GLY A 469 -25.15 -26.07 -49.76
C GLY A 469 -25.39 -24.56 -49.73
N ILE A 470 -25.83 -23.97 -48.62
CA ILE A 470 -25.91 -22.50 -48.48
C ILE A 470 -24.62 -21.98 -47.85
N THR A 471 -23.93 -21.06 -48.55
CA THR A 471 -22.55 -20.66 -48.22
C THR A 471 -22.41 -19.28 -47.59
N ALA A 472 -23.40 -18.39 -47.71
CA ALA A 472 -23.38 -17.08 -47.07
C ALA A 472 -24.78 -16.44 -47.06
N PHE A 473 -25.07 -15.62 -46.05
CA PHE A 473 -26.21 -14.68 -46.04
C PHE A 473 -25.64 -13.26 -46.09
N ASP A 474 -26.16 -12.44 -47.00
CA ASP A 474 -25.82 -11.02 -47.11
C ASP A 474 -27.11 -10.19 -47.03
N ASN A 475 -27.03 -9.01 -46.46
CA ASN A 475 -28.17 -8.08 -46.43
C ASN A 475 -28.18 -7.32 -47.76
N PHE A 476 -29.14 -7.67 -48.62
CA PHE A 476 -29.34 -6.96 -49.88
C PHE A 476 -30.17 -5.71 -49.63
N ASP A 477 -29.48 -4.62 -49.31
CA ASP A 477 -30.07 -3.29 -49.17
C ASP A 477 -30.09 -2.59 -50.54
N ARG A 478 -31.25 -2.58 -51.21
CA ARG A 478 -31.42 -1.74 -52.40
C ARG A 478 -31.76 -0.33 -51.96
N PHE A 479 -30.79 0.59 -52.05
CA PHE A 479 -30.98 2.01 -51.71
C PHE A 479 -32.14 2.63 -52.50
N VAL A 480 -33.27 2.82 -51.83
CA VAL A 480 -34.32 3.75 -52.26
C VAL A 480 -34.41 4.78 -51.16
N ASP A 481 -33.79 5.95 -51.36
CA ASP A 481 -33.81 7.04 -50.40
C ASP A 481 -35.24 7.58 -50.25
N THR A 482 -36.02 7.01 -49.34
CA THR A 482 -37.31 7.56 -48.92
C THR A 482 -37.18 8.13 -47.51
N THR A 483 -37.60 9.38 -47.34
CA THR A 483 -37.57 10.10 -46.05
C THR A 483 -38.49 9.48 -44.98
N SER A 484 -39.31 8.51 -45.35
CA SER A 484 -40.24 7.80 -44.47
C SER A 484 -39.85 6.34 -44.19
N GLY A 485 -38.85 5.80 -44.90
CA GLY A 485 -38.51 4.37 -44.88
C GLY A 485 -39.56 3.44 -45.51
N LYS A 486 -40.72 3.95 -45.93
CA LYS A 486 -41.72 3.16 -46.68
C LYS A 486 -41.17 2.81 -48.07
N ASP A 487 -41.45 1.58 -48.50
CA ASP A 487 -41.04 1.00 -49.79
C ASP A 487 -39.52 0.77 -49.96
N THR A 488 -38.78 0.68 -48.85
CA THR A 488 -37.42 0.14 -48.84
C THR A 488 -37.49 -1.39 -48.75
N MET A 489 -36.72 -2.09 -49.60
CA MET A 489 -36.62 -3.55 -49.58
C MET A 489 -35.38 -3.92 -48.77
N HIS A 490 -35.60 -4.48 -47.58
CA HIS A 490 -34.58 -5.10 -46.75
C HIS A 490 -34.76 -6.61 -46.84
N ASP A 491 -34.06 -7.24 -47.78
CA ASP A 491 -34.08 -8.70 -47.91
C ASP A 491 -32.73 -9.27 -47.49
N THR A 492 -32.76 -10.27 -46.60
CA THR A 492 -31.59 -11.09 -46.32
C THR A 492 -31.48 -12.12 -47.43
N VAL A 493 -30.49 -11.96 -48.30
CA VAL A 493 -30.27 -12.83 -49.46
C VAL A 493 -29.23 -13.87 -49.12
N GLY A 494 -29.59 -15.15 -49.21
CA GLY A 494 -28.66 -16.26 -49.11
C GLY A 494 -28.04 -16.59 -50.47
N ILE A 495 -26.72 -16.78 -50.52
CA ILE A 495 -26.06 -17.43 -51.66
C ILE A 495 -26.19 -18.94 -51.46
N ILE A 496 -27.02 -19.57 -52.29
CA ILE A 496 -27.18 -21.02 -52.36
C ILE A 496 -26.23 -21.54 -53.44
N ASN A 497 -25.20 -22.28 -53.03
CA ASN A 497 -24.33 -23.01 -53.94
C ASN A 497 -25.01 -24.34 -54.30
N GLN A 498 -25.67 -24.38 -55.44
CA GLN A 498 -26.16 -25.64 -56.00
C GLN A 498 -24.97 -26.40 -56.59
N PHE A 499 -24.50 -27.42 -55.90
CA PHE A 499 -23.60 -28.39 -56.51
C PHE A 499 -24.35 -29.10 -57.63
N PRO A 500 -23.83 -29.13 -58.89
CA PRO A 500 -24.40 -29.99 -59.90
C PRO A 500 -24.32 -31.41 -59.36
N SER A 501 -25.49 -32.03 -59.20
CA SER A 501 -25.62 -33.39 -58.72
C SER A 501 -24.81 -34.27 -59.67
N SER A 502 -23.68 -34.80 -59.21
CA SER A 502 -23.14 -36.00 -59.82
C SER A 502 -24.23 -37.06 -59.67
N THR A 503 -24.80 -37.45 -60.79
CA THR A 503 -25.81 -38.50 -60.94
C THR A 503 -25.53 -39.71 -60.04
N ALA A 504 -26.34 -39.84 -58.97
CA ALA A 504 -26.56 -40.94 -58.03
C ALA A 504 -26.80 -40.26 -56.67
N ASP A 505 -28.02 -40.04 -56.19
CA ASP A 505 -29.00 -41.05 -55.85
C ASP A 505 -30.41 -40.43 -55.81
N PHE A 506 -31.32 -41.02 -56.57
CA PHE A 506 -32.75 -40.92 -56.26
C PHE A 506 -33.03 -41.86 -55.10
N ILE A 507 -33.15 -41.34 -53.88
CA ILE A 507 -33.83 -42.05 -52.80
C ILE A 507 -35.05 -41.20 -52.43
N ASN A 508 -36.22 -41.80 -52.69
CA ASN A 508 -37.54 -41.33 -52.28
C ASN A 508 -37.53 -40.92 -50.80
N ILE A 509 -37.85 -39.66 -50.52
CA ILE A 509 -38.31 -39.25 -49.20
C ILE A 509 -39.83 -39.38 -49.21
N GLU A 510 -40.31 -40.58 -48.89
CA GLU A 510 -41.64 -40.71 -48.27
C GLU A 510 -41.53 -40.29 -46.80
N ALA A 511 -42.48 -39.48 -46.39
CA ALA A 511 -42.62 -38.96 -45.05
C ALA A 511 -42.74 -40.09 -44.02
N THR A 512 -41.93 -40.08 -42.97
CA THR A 512 -42.43 -40.50 -41.65
C THR A 512 -41.63 -39.89 -40.50
N THR A 513 -42.42 -39.46 -39.54
CA THR A 513 -42.11 -38.96 -38.20
C THR A 513 -41.32 -39.94 -37.33
N SER A 514 -40.58 -39.35 -36.39
CA SER A 514 -40.38 -39.78 -34.99
C SER A 514 -38.98 -40.22 -34.54
N SER A 515 -38.64 -39.67 -33.36
CA SER A 515 -37.77 -40.17 -32.28
C SER A 515 -36.25 -40.24 -32.50
N ALA A 516 -35.57 -39.36 -31.75
CA ALA A 516 -34.27 -39.52 -31.10
C ALA A 516 -34.14 -40.89 -30.37
N PRO A 517 -32.95 -41.41 -29.94
CA PRO A 517 -31.87 -40.62 -29.32
C PRO A 517 -30.40 -41.06 -29.51
N GLN A 518 -29.52 -40.11 -29.14
CA GLN A 518 -28.20 -40.20 -28.47
C GLN A 518 -27.18 -41.26 -28.90
N ASP A 519 -25.93 -40.81 -29.13
CA ASP A 519 -24.77 -41.41 -28.46
C ASP A 519 -23.56 -40.47 -28.38
N ASN A 520 -22.90 -40.55 -27.22
CA ASN A 520 -21.68 -39.84 -26.83
C ASN A 520 -20.45 -40.39 -27.55
N VAL A 521 -19.51 -39.52 -27.93
CA VAL A 521 -18.08 -39.87 -27.98
C VAL A 521 -17.25 -38.66 -27.54
N ASN A 522 -16.53 -38.83 -26.43
CA ASN A 522 -15.39 -38.01 -26.01
C ASN A 522 -14.25 -38.17 -27.00
N GLU A 523 -13.47 -37.11 -27.26
CA GLU A 523 -12.01 -37.23 -27.23
C GLU A 523 -11.31 -35.86 -27.12
N ASP A 524 -10.27 -35.89 -26.31
CA ASP A 524 -9.32 -34.83 -25.99
C ASP A 524 -8.57 -34.32 -27.24
N GLU A 525 -8.13 -33.05 -27.23
CA GLU A 525 -6.70 -32.74 -27.13
C GLU A 525 -6.35 -31.26 -27.40
N GLN A 526 -5.50 -30.79 -26.48
CA GLN A 526 -4.34 -29.92 -26.70
C GLN A 526 -4.54 -28.44 -27.07
N GLY A 527 -4.13 -27.63 -26.10
CA GLY A 527 -3.98 -26.19 -26.22
C GLY A 527 -2.98 -25.80 -27.29
N SER A 528 -3.44 -24.96 -28.22
CA SER A 528 -2.61 -23.94 -28.84
C SER A 528 -3.31 -22.59 -28.70
N SER A 529 -2.59 -21.64 -28.11
CA SER A 529 -2.96 -20.22 -28.15
C SER A 529 -2.80 -19.75 -29.60
N CYS A 530 -3.85 -19.93 -30.40
CA CYS A 530 -3.91 -19.42 -31.76
C CYS A 530 -4.82 -18.20 -31.79
N LYS A 531 -4.24 -17.06 -32.18
CA LYS A 531 -4.91 -15.76 -32.31
C LYS A 531 -6.11 -15.87 -33.26
N ARG A 532 -7.18 -15.10 -32.98
CA ARG A 532 -8.37 -14.97 -33.84
C ARG A 532 -7.94 -14.53 -35.25
N ARG A 533 -8.48 -15.20 -36.27
CA ARG A 533 -8.07 -15.04 -37.68
C ARG A 533 -8.49 -13.66 -38.19
N ARG A 534 -7.55 -12.92 -38.77
CA ARG A 534 -7.82 -11.64 -39.42
C ARG A 534 -8.15 -11.86 -40.90
N PHE A 535 -9.03 -11.04 -41.43
CA PHE A 535 -9.51 -11.06 -42.83
C PHE A 535 -8.40 -11.00 -43.91
N ASN A 536 -7.18 -10.56 -43.56
CA ASN A 536 -6.08 -10.39 -44.51
C ASN A 536 -5.33 -11.68 -44.89
N GLU A 537 -5.72 -12.85 -44.37
CA GLU A 537 -5.07 -14.14 -44.69
C GLU A 537 -5.80 -14.96 -45.77
N ILE A 538 -6.71 -14.33 -46.54
CA ILE A 538 -7.42 -14.99 -47.64
C ILE A 538 -7.09 -14.23 -48.93
N SER A 539 -6.12 -14.73 -49.67
CA SER A 539 -5.89 -14.48 -51.10
C SER A 539 -5.36 -15.75 -51.75
#